data_AF-A0A0S2F8I4-F1
#
_entry.id   AF-A0A0S2F8I4-F1
#
_cell.length_a   1.000
_cell.length_b   1.000
_cell.length_c   1.000
_cell.angle_alpha   90.00
_cell.angle_beta   90.00
_cell.angle_gamma   90.00
#
_symmetry.space_group_name_H-M   'P 1'
#
loop_
_entity.id
_entity.type
_entity.pdbx_description
1 polymer ?
#
loop_
_entity_poly.entity_id
_entity_poly.type
_entity_poly.pdbx_seq_one_letter_code
_entity_poly.pdbx_strand_id
1 'polypeptide(L)'
;MKPAPLLPALLAAALAACSAAPAPPTAASAAAPAATTAAAPAPATAVAPVEAPLAPPGTIKHALAAGEYLLPFTIAPEQAETHDPRVLQWSEHPCGATPYARVRALPLDDKLLLADEVIEIDDAGQELRRWRKPFEADVVAIDGERLRLRSLDGNGVEQLLWTDPAGTLAPAQVAAEAEPRLFDCPTLKAFAGSDFVQCLEYADAGGAKRKLAYEGVCT
;
A
#
# COMPACT_ATOMS: atom_id res chain seq x y z
N MET A 1 -52.53 17.37 6.36
CA MET A 1 -52.56 18.81 6.67
C MET A 1 -53.14 19.02 8.06
N LYS A 2 -52.29 19.40 9.03
CA LYS A 2 -52.63 20.10 10.28
C LYS A 2 -51.32 20.76 10.79
N PRO A 3 -51.36 22.00 11.33
CA PRO A 3 -50.19 22.89 11.39
C PRO A 3 -49.49 22.97 12.77
N ALA A 4 -48.22 23.40 12.75
CA ALA A 4 -47.44 24.34 13.61
C ALA A 4 -47.76 24.48 15.13
N PRO A 5 -46.77 24.75 16.04
CA PRO A 5 -45.84 25.92 16.01
C PRO A 5 -44.36 25.56 16.33
N LEU A 6 -43.29 26.22 15.87
CA LEU A 6 -42.81 27.62 15.82
C LEU A 6 -42.45 28.28 17.17
N LEU A 7 -41.14 28.64 17.26
CA LEU A 7 -40.48 29.75 17.97
C LEU A 7 -39.96 29.50 19.41
N PRO A 8 -39.05 30.35 19.96
CA PRO A 8 -37.69 30.73 19.50
C PRO A 8 -36.72 30.98 20.71
N ALA A 9 -35.66 31.77 20.47
CA ALA A 9 -34.87 32.60 21.42
C ALA A 9 -33.48 32.03 21.79
N LEU A 10 -32.38 32.59 21.27
CA LEU A 10 -31.74 33.91 21.56
C LEU A 10 -30.84 33.86 22.80
N LEU A 11 -29.54 34.06 22.58
CA LEU A 11 -28.61 34.95 23.31
C LEU A 11 -27.28 34.90 22.51
N ALA A 12 -26.78 35.91 21.78
CA ALA A 12 -26.31 37.25 22.21
C ALA A 12 -25.29 37.14 23.37
N ALA A 13 -24.11 37.76 23.41
CA ALA A 13 -23.35 38.70 22.58
C ALA A 13 -21.90 38.74 23.17
N ALA A 14 -20.85 38.89 22.36
CA ALA A 14 -20.02 40.11 22.21
C ALA A 14 -18.74 40.20 23.07
N LEU A 15 -17.78 40.98 22.53
CA LEU A 15 -16.55 41.59 23.08
C LEU A 15 -15.27 40.74 22.91
N ALA A 16 -14.12 41.25 22.46
CA ALA A 16 -13.69 42.60 22.12
C ALA A 16 -12.45 42.56 21.21
N ALA A 17 -12.20 43.69 20.54
CA ALA A 17 -11.15 43.93 19.57
C ALA A 17 -9.81 44.38 20.20
N CYS A 18 -8.79 44.42 19.33
CA CYS A 18 -7.59 45.27 19.34
C CYS A 18 -6.51 45.00 20.40
N SER A 19 -5.31 44.67 19.92
CA SER A 19 -4.12 45.52 20.10
C SER A 19 -2.98 45.08 19.18
N ALA A 20 -2.39 46.04 18.48
CA ALA A 20 -1.23 45.90 17.61
C ALA A 20 0.04 46.47 18.28
N ALA A 21 1.18 45.87 17.91
CA ALA A 21 2.57 46.37 17.97
C ALA A 21 3.26 46.47 19.35
N PRO A 22 4.61 46.50 19.45
CA PRO A 22 5.64 46.59 18.39
C PRO A 22 6.77 45.54 18.47
N ALA A 23 7.53 45.41 17.37
CA ALA A 23 8.81 44.69 17.33
C ALA A 23 9.97 45.54 17.93
N PRO A 24 10.98 44.92 18.56
CA PRO A 24 12.26 45.57 18.79
C PRO A 24 13.36 45.04 17.85
N PRO A 25 14.42 45.83 17.63
CA PRO A 25 15.44 45.61 16.63
C PRO A 25 16.51 44.64 17.14
N THR A 26 17.05 43.79 16.28
CA THR A 26 18.29 43.05 16.59
C THR A 26 19.39 43.53 15.65
N ALA A 27 20.46 43.97 16.31
CA ALA A 27 21.57 44.72 15.75
C ALA A 27 22.36 43.94 14.71
N ALA A 28 22.84 44.70 13.71
CA ALA A 28 23.96 44.33 12.87
C ALA A 28 25.21 44.10 13.74
N SER A 29 25.82 42.93 13.65
CA SER A 29 27.14 42.66 14.20
C SER A 29 28.14 42.62 13.05
N ALA A 30 29.17 43.45 13.19
CA ALA A 30 30.20 43.73 12.21
C ALA A 30 31.11 42.52 11.94
N ALA A 31 31.70 42.53 10.75
CA ALA A 31 32.62 41.52 10.25
C ALA A 31 34.07 41.70 10.76
N ALA A 32 34.78 40.55 10.74
CA ALA A 32 36.23 40.31 10.64
C ALA A 32 37.08 40.40 11.94
N PRO A 33 38.19 39.62 12.08
CA PRO A 33 38.98 39.01 11.02
C PRO A 33 39.31 37.50 11.14
N ALA A 34 39.92 37.01 10.06
CA ALA A 34 40.38 35.66 9.79
C ALA A 34 41.49 35.16 10.73
N ALA A 35 41.49 33.86 11.01
CA ALA A 35 42.61 32.96 10.77
C ALA A 35 42.29 31.54 11.25
N THR A 36 42.54 30.55 10.40
CA THR A 36 43.37 29.37 10.64
C THR A 36 42.79 28.19 9.87
N THR A 37 43.49 27.87 8.79
CA THR A 37 43.39 26.66 8.00
C THR A 37 43.62 25.45 8.91
N ALA A 38 42.57 24.69 9.20
CA ALA A 38 42.69 23.34 9.70
C ALA A 38 42.09 22.41 8.64
N ALA A 39 42.95 21.54 8.09
CA ALA A 39 42.60 20.59 7.05
C ALA A 39 41.43 19.71 7.50
N ALA A 40 40.36 19.69 6.70
CA ALA A 40 39.28 18.75 6.87
C ALA A 40 39.81 17.31 6.63
N PRO A 41 39.52 16.34 7.50
CA PRO A 41 39.76 14.94 7.16
C PRO A 41 38.80 14.57 6.01
N ALA A 42 39.33 13.87 5.02
CA ALA A 42 38.56 13.34 3.90
C ALA A 42 37.35 12.53 4.40
N PRO A 43 36.18 12.60 3.74
CA PRO A 43 35.07 11.73 4.09
C PRO A 43 35.51 10.29 3.90
N ALA A 44 35.43 9.51 4.98
CA ALA A 44 35.56 8.06 4.92
C ALA A 44 34.48 7.55 3.96
N THR A 45 34.92 6.93 2.87
CA THR A 45 34.06 6.19 1.96
C THR A 45 33.36 5.12 2.78
N ALA A 46 32.08 5.34 3.09
CA ALA A 46 31.22 4.31 3.63
C ALA A 46 31.15 3.20 2.57
N VAL A 47 31.79 2.07 2.88
CA VAL A 47 31.64 0.85 2.09
C VAL A 47 30.17 0.47 2.26
N ALA A 48 29.38 0.61 1.20
CA ALA A 48 28.04 0.06 1.14
C ALA A 48 28.11 -1.43 1.51
N PRO A 49 27.23 -1.96 2.36
CA PRO A 49 27.16 -3.39 2.57
C PRO A 49 26.90 -4.03 1.20
N VAL A 50 27.82 -4.90 0.80
CA VAL A 50 27.61 -5.78 -0.34
C VAL A 50 26.43 -6.67 0.03
N GLU A 51 25.27 -6.36 -0.53
CA GLU A 51 24.09 -7.21 -0.47
C GLU A 51 24.50 -8.54 -1.11
N ALA A 52 24.63 -9.58 -0.28
CA ALA A 52 24.89 -10.92 -0.78
C ALA A 52 23.71 -11.29 -1.69
N PRO A 53 23.97 -11.89 -2.87
CA PRO A 53 22.89 -12.39 -3.71
C PRO A 53 22.06 -13.36 -2.86
N LEU A 54 20.79 -13.00 -2.61
CA LEU A 54 19.82 -13.93 -2.05
C LEU A 54 19.89 -15.20 -2.89
N ALA A 55 20.14 -16.33 -2.24
CA ALA A 55 20.26 -17.62 -2.92
C ALA A 55 19.03 -17.82 -3.82
N PRO A 56 19.21 -18.28 -5.07
CA PRO A 56 18.07 -18.50 -5.95
C PRO A 56 17.10 -19.46 -5.24
N PRO A 57 15.79 -19.14 -5.16
CA PRO A 57 14.83 -20.02 -4.55
C PRO A 57 14.95 -21.40 -5.21
N GLY A 58 15.07 -22.45 -4.40
CA GLY A 58 15.13 -23.81 -4.89
C GLY A 58 13.89 -24.08 -5.74
N THR A 59 14.08 -24.60 -6.96
CA THR A 59 12.97 -24.85 -7.88
C THR A 59 11.91 -25.73 -7.23
N ILE A 60 10.68 -25.22 -7.16
CA ILE A 60 9.50 -25.96 -6.72
C ILE A 60 9.19 -27.07 -7.71
N LYS A 61 9.15 -28.30 -7.22
CA LYS A 61 8.75 -29.49 -7.99
C LYS A 61 7.29 -29.90 -7.80
N HIS A 62 6.49 -29.09 -7.09
CA HIS A 62 5.08 -29.37 -6.90
C HIS A 62 4.28 -29.01 -8.15
N ALA A 63 3.67 -30.02 -8.78
CA ALA A 63 2.71 -29.78 -9.85
C ALA A 63 1.43 -29.17 -9.26
N LEU A 64 1.05 -27.99 -9.77
CA LEU A 64 -0.24 -27.37 -9.49
C LEU A 64 -1.32 -27.99 -10.39
N ALA A 65 -2.52 -28.20 -9.85
CA ALA A 65 -3.66 -28.61 -10.66
C ALA A 65 -4.21 -27.42 -11.47
N ALA A 66 -5.07 -27.70 -12.45
CA ALA A 66 -5.78 -26.65 -13.17
C ALA A 66 -6.58 -25.76 -12.21
N GLY A 67 -6.42 -24.45 -12.36
CA GLY A 67 -7.03 -23.43 -11.50
C GLY A 67 -6.39 -23.29 -10.12
N GLU A 68 -5.21 -23.89 -9.89
CA GLU A 68 -4.39 -23.61 -8.71
C GLU A 68 -3.25 -22.68 -9.06
N TYR A 69 -2.97 -21.78 -8.12
CA TYR A 69 -1.91 -20.78 -8.18
C TYR A 69 -1.03 -20.93 -6.95
N LEU A 70 0.25 -20.64 -7.11
CA LEU A 70 1.18 -20.55 -6.01
C LEU A 70 1.53 -19.07 -5.84
N LEU A 71 1.02 -18.48 -4.76
CA LEU A 71 1.08 -17.04 -4.54
C LEU A 71 1.67 -16.71 -3.16
N PRO A 72 2.40 -15.59 -3.03
CA PRO A 72 2.93 -15.13 -1.76
C PRO A 72 1.84 -14.52 -0.89
N PHE A 73 1.93 -14.73 0.43
CA PHE A 73 1.03 -14.14 1.42
C PHE A 73 1.81 -13.69 2.65
N THR A 74 1.22 -12.79 3.43
CA THR A 74 1.70 -12.50 4.79
C THR A 74 1.20 -13.61 5.72
N ILE A 75 2.00 -14.00 6.72
CA ILE A 75 1.55 -14.91 7.78
C ILE A 75 1.32 -14.14 9.07
N ALA A 76 0.23 -14.47 9.78
CA ALA A 76 0.01 -13.94 11.12
C ALA A 76 1.20 -14.33 12.04
N PRO A 77 1.86 -13.38 12.73
CA PRO A 77 3.07 -13.66 13.52
C PRO A 77 2.88 -14.77 14.56
N GLU A 78 1.72 -14.82 15.20
CA GLU A 78 1.35 -15.83 16.19
C GLU A 78 1.14 -17.23 15.59
N GLN A 79 1.17 -17.36 14.27
CA GLN A 79 1.01 -18.61 13.55
C GLN A 79 2.23 -18.98 12.69
N ALA A 80 3.33 -18.24 12.78
CA ALA A 80 4.53 -18.46 11.96
C ALA A 80 5.12 -19.88 12.09
N GLU A 81 4.92 -20.54 13.23
CA GLU A 81 5.36 -21.93 13.49
C GLU A 81 4.34 -22.98 13.02
N THR A 82 3.19 -22.57 12.50
CA THR A 82 2.11 -23.48 12.07
C THR A 82 2.43 -24.08 10.71
N HIS A 83 2.42 -25.41 10.64
CA HIS A 83 2.54 -26.13 9.37
C HIS A 83 1.19 -26.18 8.65
N ASP A 84 0.92 -25.21 7.77
CA ASP A 84 -0.22 -25.26 6.86
C ASP A 84 0.13 -26.03 5.57
N PRO A 85 -0.62 -27.08 5.22
CA PRO A 85 -0.35 -27.91 4.04
C PRO A 85 -0.54 -27.17 2.68
N ARG A 86 -1.10 -25.96 2.69
CA ARG A 86 -1.16 -25.08 1.53
C ARG A 86 0.17 -24.41 1.27
N VAL A 87 0.99 -24.17 2.30
CA VAL A 87 2.32 -23.56 2.15
C VAL A 87 3.27 -24.60 1.57
N LEU A 88 3.76 -24.34 0.36
CA LEU A 88 4.65 -25.26 -0.36
C LEU A 88 6.11 -24.80 -0.36
N GLN A 89 6.34 -23.52 -0.08
CA GLN A 89 7.67 -22.93 0.01
C GLN A 89 7.66 -21.73 0.95
N TRP A 90 8.82 -21.47 1.54
CA TRP A 90 9.17 -20.20 2.18
C TRP A 90 10.27 -19.52 1.37
N SER A 91 10.16 -18.21 1.19
CA SER A 91 11.25 -17.38 0.68
C SER A 91 11.65 -16.37 1.74
N GLU A 92 12.93 -16.05 1.78
CA GLU A 92 13.37 -14.85 2.49
C GLU A 92 13.06 -13.63 1.63
N HIS A 93 12.45 -12.62 2.24
CA HIS A 93 12.20 -11.32 1.64
C HIS A 93 12.76 -10.23 2.58
N PRO A 94 13.14 -9.03 2.09
CA PRO A 94 13.48 -7.90 2.95
C PRO A 94 12.45 -7.57 4.05
N CYS A 95 11.18 -7.91 3.84
CA CYS A 95 10.12 -7.73 4.83
C CYS A 95 9.98 -8.90 5.83
N GLY A 96 10.77 -9.97 5.68
CA GLY A 96 10.69 -11.20 6.48
C GLY A 96 10.45 -12.45 5.64
N ALA A 97 10.19 -13.57 6.32
CA ALA A 97 9.90 -14.83 5.66
C ALA A 97 8.50 -14.80 5.04
N THR A 98 8.42 -15.02 3.73
CA THR A 98 7.18 -15.00 2.95
C THR A 98 6.79 -16.43 2.55
N PRO A 99 5.64 -16.95 3.01
CA PRO A 99 5.11 -18.21 2.53
C PRO A 99 4.52 -18.07 1.13
N TYR A 100 4.84 -19.04 0.27
CA TYR A 100 4.18 -19.27 -1.00
C TYR A 100 3.18 -20.40 -0.82
N ALA A 101 1.89 -20.05 -0.94
CA ALA A 101 0.80 -20.97 -0.70
C ALA A 101 0.04 -21.31 -1.98
N ARG A 102 -0.34 -22.58 -2.08
CA ARG A 102 -1.22 -23.09 -3.13
C ARG A 102 -2.66 -22.71 -2.83
N VAL A 103 -3.27 -21.97 -3.74
CA VAL A 103 -4.65 -21.46 -3.62
C VAL A 103 -5.42 -21.63 -4.93
N ARG A 104 -6.75 -21.65 -4.84
CA ARG A 104 -7.65 -21.58 -6.01
C ARG A 104 -8.39 -20.23 -6.10
N ALA A 105 -8.43 -19.50 -5.00
CA ALA A 105 -9.04 -18.19 -4.82
C ALA A 105 -8.26 -17.47 -3.71
N LEU A 106 -8.31 -16.15 -3.68
CA LEU A 106 -7.68 -15.37 -2.62
C LEU A 106 -8.37 -15.61 -1.27
N PRO A 107 -7.61 -15.82 -0.19
CA PRO A 107 -8.17 -15.96 1.15
C PRO A 107 -8.76 -14.62 1.63
N LEU A 108 -10.10 -14.53 1.73
CA LEU A 108 -10.76 -13.30 2.17
C LEU A 108 -10.77 -13.13 3.71
N ASP A 109 -10.98 -14.25 4.41
CA ASP A 109 -11.20 -14.32 5.87
C ASP A 109 -10.28 -15.35 6.55
N ASP A 110 -9.14 -15.66 5.92
CA ASP A 110 -8.19 -16.63 6.45
C ASP A 110 -7.39 -16.01 7.60
N LYS A 111 -7.21 -16.77 8.67
CA LYS A 111 -6.49 -16.30 9.87
C LYS A 111 -4.99 -16.50 9.78
N LEU A 112 -4.53 -17.29 8.81
CA LEU A 112 -3.15 -17.65 8.63
C LEU A 112 -2.55 -16.93 7.42
N LEU A 113 -3.12 -17.17 6.24
CA LEU A 113 -2.64 -16.63 4.97
C LEU A 113 -3.36 -15.31 4.70
N LEU A 114 -2.69 -14.22 5.06
CA LEU A 114 -3.25 -12.88 4.95
C LEU A 114 -2.95 -12.32 3.56
N ALA A 115 -4.02 -12.01 2.83
CA ALA A 115 -3.96 -11.30 1.57
C ALA A 115 -4.12 -9.80 1.82
N ASP A 116 -3.29 -9.00 1.17
CA ASP A 116 -3.33 -7.54 1.28
C ASP A 116 -4.64 -6.99 0.73
N GLU A 117 -5.01 -5.80 1.21
CA GLU A 117 -6.27 -5.16 0.82
C GLU A 117 -6.05 -4.18 -0.31
N VAL A 118 -6.99 -4.15 -1.26
CA VAL A 118 -7.14 -3.04 -2.21
C VAL A 118 -8.55 -2.51 -2.04
N ILE A 119 -8.69 -1.22 -1.77
CA ILE A 119 -10.01 -0.59 -1.69
C ILE A 119 -10.18 0.42 -2.81
N GLU A 120 -11.38 0.45 -3.39
CA GLU A 120 -11.82 1.56 -4.23
C GLU A 120 -12.51 2.58 -3.35
N ILE A 121 -12.22 3.85 -3.62
CA ILE A 121 -12.74 4.97 -2.86
C ILE A 121 -13.38 6.02 -3.77
N ASP A 122 -14.35 6.75 -3.22
CA ASP A 122 -14.89 7.95 -3.86
C ASP A 122 -14.02 9.19 -3.59
N ASP A 123 -14.46 10.34 -4.10
CA ASP A 123 -13.76 11.62 -3.90
C ASP A 123 -13.75 12.10 -2.43
N ALA A 124 -14.63 11.57 -1.59
CA ALA A 124 -14.70 11.85 -0.16
C ALA A 124 -13.91 10.83 0.68
N GLY A 125 -13.24 9.86 0.05
CA GLY A 125 -12.51 8.78 0.72
C GLY A 125 -13.42 7.71 1.34
N GLN A 126 -14.70 7.65 0.95
CA GLN A 126 -15.58 6.55 1.32
C GLN A 126 -15.25 5.32 0.49
N GLU A 127 -15.17 4.17 1.16
CA GLU A 127 -14.99 2.88 0.49
C GLU A 127 -16.23 2.53 -0.34
N LEU A 128 -16.00 2.28 -1.63
CA LEU A 128 -16.99 1.81 -2.58
C LEU A 128 -16.92 0.28 -2.74
N ARG A 129 -15.71 -0.27 -2.72
CA ARG A 129 -15.44 -1.68 -2.97
C ARG A 129 -14.11 -2.10 -2.38
N ARG A 130 -13.95 -3.40 -2.18
CA ARG A 130 -12.74 -4.03 -1.67
C ARG A 130 -12.40 -5.28 -2.47
N TRP A 131 -11.11 -5.48 -2.68
CA TRP A 131 -10.50 -6.71 -3.20
C TRP A 131 -9.41 -7.17 -2.24
N ARG A 132 -8.95 -8.39 -2.48
CA ARG A 132 -7.70 -8.90 -1.94
C ARG A 132 -6.66 -8.94 -3.05
N LYS A 133 -5.39 -8.92 -2.67
CA LYS A 133 -4.26 -9.25 -3.55
C LYS A 133 -3.24 -10.11 -2.81
N PRO A 134 -2.44 -10.93 -3.50
CA PRO A 134 -1.26 -11.56 -2.90
C PRO A 134 -0.31 -10.50 -2.34
N PHE A 135 0.52 -10.93 -1.38
CA PHE A 135 1.61 -10.11 -0.87
C PHE A 135 2.46 -9.60 -2.04
N GLU A 136 2.75 -8.30 -2.05
CA GLU A 136 3.57 -7.62 -3.08
C GLU A 136 3.06 -7.71 -4.52
N ALA A 137 1.85 -8.20 -4.75
CA ALA A 137 1.27 -8.13 -6.07
C ALA A 137 1.02 -6.66 -6.46
N ASP A 138 1.34 -6.31 -7.70
CA ASP A 138 1.02 -5.01 -8.31
C ASP A 138 -0.39 -5.03 -8.89
N VAL A 139 -1.15 -3.96 -8.69
CA VAL A 139 -2.37 -3.71 -9.45
C VAL A 139 -1.99 -3.03 -10.77
N VAL A 140 -2.16 -3.73 -11.89
CA VAL A 140 -1.70 -3.25 -13.21
C VAL A 140 -2.84 -2.80 -14.14
N ALA A 141 -4.10 -3.14 -13.81
CA ALA A 141 -5.29 -2.64 -14.51
C ALA A 141 -6.56 -2.87 -13.69
N ILE A 142 -7.63 -2.16 -14.06
CA ILE A 142 -9.01 -2.40 -13.62
C ILE A 142 -9.93 -2.53 -14.84
N ASP A 143 -10.81 -3.52 -14.81
CA ASP A 143 -11.84 -3.77 -15.83
C ASP A 143 -13.18 -4.09 -15.15
N GLY A 144 -14.03 -3.07 -15.03
CA GLY A 144 -15.30 -3.15 -14.31
C GLY A 144 -15.12 -3.45 -12.83
N GLU A 145 -15.39 -4.69 -12.43
CA GLU A 145 -15.22 -5.15 -11.04
C GLU A 145 -13.96 -5.99 -10.82
N ARG A 146 -13.14 -6.18 -11.86
CA ARG A 146 -11.96 -7.03 -11.77
C ARG A 146 -10.69 -6.21 -11.72
N LEU A 147 -9.75 -6.64 -10.91
CA LEU A 147 -8.37 -6.13 -10.91
C LEU A 147 -7.49 -7.12 -11.64
N ARG A 148 -6.60 -6.60 -12.50
CA ARG A 148 -5.49 -7.38 -13.02
C ARG A 148 -4.31 -7.19 -12.10
N LEU A 149 -3.81 -8.30 -11.57
CA LEU A 149 -2.67 -8.37 -10.68
C LEU A 149 -1.47 -8.96 -11.41
N ARG A 150 -0.29 -8.41 -11.12
CA ARG A 150 0.99 -9.01 -11.46
C ARG A 150 1.64 -9.49 -10.16
N SER A 151 2.01 -10.76 -10.10
CA SER A 151 2.63 -11.38 -8.92
C SER A 151 3.72 -12.35 -9.36
N LEU A 152 4.65 -12.69 -8.48
CA LEU A 152 5.67 -13.71 -8.73
C LEU A 152 5.26 -15.01 -8.03
N ASP A 153 5.49 -16.15 -8.67
CA ASP A 153 5.37 -17.45 -8.04
C ASP A 153 6.60 -17.80 -7.19
N GLY A 154 6.58 -18.94 -6.50
CA GLY A 154 7.72 -19.37 -5.65
C GLY A 154 9.02 -19.64 -6.40
N ASN A 155 9.00 -19.68 -7.74
CA ASN A 155 10.17 -19.80 -8.60
C ASN A 155 10.61 -18.45 -9.20
N GLY A 156 9.96 -17.35 -8.82
CA GLY A 156 10.19 -16.03 -9.40
C GLY A 156 9.61 -15.86 -10.81
N VAL A 157 8.67 -16.73 -11.23
CA VAL A 157 7.99 -16.60 -12.52
C VAL A 157 6.80 -15.67 -12.36
N GLU A 158 6.73 -14.66 -13.22
CA GLU A 158 5.60 -13.73 -13.25
C GLU A 158 4.29 -14.42 -13.63
N GLN A 159 3.24 -14.09 -12.89
CA GLN A 159 1.86 -14.47 -13.12
C GLN A 159 0.99 -13.22 -13.28
N LEU A 160 0.22 -13.17 -14.36
CA LEU A 160 -0.85 -12.19 -14.56
C LEU A 160 -2.20 -12.84 -14.26
N LEU A 161 -2.91 -12.27 -13.30
CA LEU A 161 -4.17 -12.82 -12.78
C LEU A 161 -5.27 -11.78 -12.77
N TRP A 162 -6.49 -12.18 -13.10
CA TRP A 162 -7.69 -11.43 -12.75
C TRP A 162 -8.14 -11.84 -11.36
N THR A 163 -8.54 -10.86 -10.54
CA THR A 163 -9.31 -11.08 -9.31
C THR A 163 -10.57 -10.23 -9.27
N ASP A 164 -11.60 -10.73 -8.61
CA ASP A 164 -12.83 -9.99 -8.29
C ASP A 164 -12.97 -9.75 -6.77
N PRO A 165 -14.00 -9.04 -6.29
CA PRO A 165 -14.21 -8.81 -4.85
C PRO A 165 -14.48 -10.08 -4.04
N ALA A 166 -14.90 -11.16 -4.70
CA ALA A 166 -15.09 -12.47 -4.08
C ALA A 166 -13.78 -13.28 -4.01
N GLY A 167 -12.66 -12.73 -4.49
CA GLY A 167 -11.35 -13.37 -4.48
C GLY A 167 -11.18 -14.44 -5.57
N THR A 168 -12.09 -14.50 -6.56
CA THR A 168 -11.98 -15.47 -7.66
C THR A 168 -10.72 -15.18 -8.47
N LEU A 169 -9.86 -16.18 -8.68
CA LEU A 169 -8.67 -16.04 -9.53
C LEU A 169 -8.91 -16.63 -10.92
N ALA A 170 -8.43 -15.93 -11.95
CA ALA A 170 -8.38 -16.44 -13.31
C ALA A 170 -7.11 -15.97 -14.02
N PRO A 171 -6.58 -16.70 -15.02
CA PRO A 171 -5.45 -16.22 -15.80
C PRO A 171 -5.83 -14.94 -16.55
N ALA A 172 -4.94 -13.96 -16.55
CA ALA A 172 -5.07 -12.76 -17.36
C ALA A 172 -4.12 -12.83 -18.55
N GLN A 173 -4.52 -12.21 -19.66
CA GLN A 173 -3.64 -12.03 -20.82
C GLN A 173 -2.80 -10.77 -20.63
N VAL A 174 -1.60 -10.80 -21.22
CA VAL A 174 -0.77 -9.60 -21.37
C VAL A 174 -1.54 -8.59 -22.20
N ALA A 175 -1.69 -7.38 -21.68
CA ALA A 175 -2.22 -6.23 -22.41
C ALA A 175 -1.53 -4.96 -21.91
N ALA A 176 -1.71 -3.84 -22.59
CA ALA A 176 -1.22 -2.55 -22.13
C ALA A 176 -1.61 -2.34 -20.65
N GLU A 177 -0.63 -1.96 -19.84
CA GLU A 177 -0.85 -1.59 -18.45
C GLU A 177 -1.33 -0.15 -18.42
N ALA A 178 -2.31 0.14 -17.57
CA ALA A 178 -2.66 1.52 -17.29
C ALA A 178 -1.54 2.08 -16.42
N GLU A 179 -0.95 3.20 -16.81
CA GLU A 179 -0.03 3.93 -15.93
C GLU A 179 -0.89 4.72 -14.93
N PRO A 180 -0.95 4.29 -13.65
CA PRO A 180 -1.81 4.97 -12.69
C PRO A 180 -1.22 6.31 -12.30
N ARG A 181 -2.09 7.27 -11.98
CA ARG A 181 -1.68 8.56 -11.44
C ARG A 181 -1.72 8.54 -9.92
N LEU A 182 -0.59 8.78 -9.27
CA LEU A 182 -0.54 8.98 -7.83
C LEU A 182 -1.32 10.23 -7.41
N PHE A 183 -2.01 10.15 -6.27
CA PHE A 183 -2.67 11.28 -5.65
C PHE A 183 -2.58 11.19 -4.12
N ASP A 184 -2.85 12.29 -3.43
CA ASP A 184 -2.81 12.33 -1.97
C ASP A 184 -3.90 11.44 -1.37
N CYS A 185 -3.49 10.53 -0.49
CA CYS A 185 -4.45 9.69 0.21
C CYS A 185 -5.31 10.51 1.18
N PRO A 186 -6.65 10.43 1.10
CA PRO A 186 -7.50 10.93 2.17
C PRO A 186 -7.28 10.09 3.44
N THR A 187 -7.85 10.51 4.56
CA THR A 187 -7.87 9.67 5.77
C THR A 187 -8.76 8.46 5.54
N LEU A 188 -8.16 7.27 5.44
CA LEU A 188 -8.86 6.02 5.16
C LEU A 188 -8.94 5.17 6.43
N LYS A 189 -10.17 4.87 6.87
CA LYS A 189 -10.40 4.05 8.07
C LYS A 189 -9.81 2.64 7.93
N ALA A 190 -9.84 2.06 6.72
CA ALA A 190 -9.33 0.72 6.45
C ALA A 190 -7.83 0.58 6.76
N PHE A 191 -7.08 1.68 6.58
CA PHE A 191 -5.63 1.72 6.79
C PHE A 191 -5.25 2.66 7.93
N ALA A 192 -6.12 2.79 8.93
CA ALA A 192 -5.88 3.68 10.05
C ALA A 192 -4.60 3.25 10.80
N GLY A 193 -3.56 4.09 10.73
CA GLY A 193 -2.27 3.84 11.37
C GLY A 193 -1.17 3.31 10.46
N SER A 194 -1.43 3.17 9.15
CA SER A 194 -0.40 2.85 8.16
C SER A 194 0.18 4.11 7.53
N ASP A 195 1.50 4.23 7.53
CA ASP A 195 2.24 5.31 6.87
C ASP A 195 2.61 4.95 5.41
N PHE A 196 2.21 3.77 4.94
CA PHE A 196 2.67 3.19 3.68
C PHE A 196 1.55 3.03 2.64
N VAL A 197 0.39 3.64 2.88
CA VAL A 197 -0.74 3.62 1.95
C VAL A 197 -0.40 4.43 0.70
N GLN A 198 -0.64 3.83 -0.46
CA GLN A 198 -0.55 4.48 -1.76
C GLN A 198 -1.94 4.66 -2.34
N CYS A 199 -2.20 5.82 -2.93
CA CYS A 199 -3.47 6.13 -3.58
C CYS A 199 -3.24 6.44 -5.05
N LEU A 200 -3.89 5.66 -5.91
CA LEU A 200 -3.63 5.58 -7.34
C LEU A 200 -4.94 5.70 -8.12
N GLU A 201 -4.95 6.56 -9.13
CA GLU A 201 -6.06 6.72 -10.06
C GLU A 201 -5.77 5.93 -11.35
N TYR A 202 -6.61 4.94 -11.63
CA TYR A 202 -6.56 4.13 -12.84
C TYR A 202 -7.63 4.58 -13.84
N ALA A 203 -7.33 4.48 -15.13
CA ALA A 203 -8.34 4.44 -16.15
C ALA A 203 -8.80 2.98 -16.34
N ASP A 204 -10.08 2.72 -16.15
CA ASP A 204 -10.73 1.45 -16.45
C ASP A 204 -10.73 1.19 -17.98
N ALA A 205 -10.94 -0.04 -18.40
CA ALA A 205 -11.10 -0.42 -19.81
C ALA A 205 -12.21 0.38 -20.53
N GLY A 206 -13.24 0.81 -19.79
CA GLY A 206 -14.29 1.71 -20.28
C GLY A 206 -13.93 3.20 -20.28
N GLY A 207 -12.72 3.58 -19.85
CA GLY A 207 -12.26 4.97 -19.73
C GLY A 207 -12.70 5.68 -18.45
N ALA A 208 -13.48 5.04 -17.58
CA ALA A 208 -13.85 5.59 -16.28
C ALA A 208 -12.62 5.69 -15.37
N LYS A 209 -12.50 6.79 -14.63
CA LYS A 209 -11.44 6.96 -13.62
C LYS A 209 -11.83 6.27 -12.33
N ARG A 210 -10.93 5.47 -11.76
CA ARG A 210 -11.16 4.66 -10.56
C ARG A 210 -10.03 4.93 -9.58
N LYS A 211 -10.37 5.30 -8.34
CA LYS A 211 -9.40 5.61 -7.29
C LYS A 211 -9.23 4.41 -6.39
N LEU A 212 -8.03 3.85 -6.36
CA LEU A 212 -7.68 2.73 -5.52
C LEU A 212 -6.71 3.17 -4.43
N ALA A 213 -6.83 2.56 -3.26
CA ALA A 213 -5.89 2.70 -2.17
C ALA A 213 -5.47 1.32 -1.66
N TYR A 214 -4.18 1.14 -1.44
CA TYR A 214 -3.61 -0.09 -0.89
C TYR A 214 -2.23 0.17 -0.31
N GLU A 215 -1.79 -0.71 0.56
CA GLU A 215 -0.47 -0.64 1.17
C GLU A 215 0.64 -1.01 0.19
N GLY A 216 1.76 -0.29 0.28
CA GLY A 216 2.97 -0.57 -0.48
C GLY A 216 3.69 -1.84 -0.01
N VAL A 217 4.94 -2.00 -0.42
CA VAL A 217 5.78 -3.14 -0.04
C VAL A 217 6.25 -3.00 1.42
N CYS A 218 6.34 -4.11 2.17
CA CYS A 218 6.81 -4.21 3.57
C CYS A 218 6.03 -3.38 4.61
N THR A 219 4.71 -3.56 4.73
CA THR A 219 3.87 -2.80 5.68
C THR A 219 3.43 -3.60 6.90
#